data_AF-A0A0J6VB06-F1
#
_entry.id   AF-A0A0J6VB06-F1
#
_cell.length_a   1.000
_cell.length_b   1.000
_cell.length_c   1.000
_cell.angle_alpha   90.00
_cell.angle_beta   90.00
_cell.angle_gamma   90.00
#
_symmetry.space_group_name_H-M   'P 1'
#
loop_
_entity.id
_entity.type
_entity.pdbx_description
1 polymer ?
#
loop_
_entity_poly.entity_id
_entity_poly.type
_entity_poly.pdbx_seq_one_letter_code
_entity_poly.pdbx_strand_id
1 'polypeptide(L)'
;MKMRTVADDAGIAVGTLYRYFPTKLHVLVAVLTRELERLGAERDWTVTADSPQMRVAHVNARLRKELRCRPALAEAVTRAFVFADGSTGSEVDRAAKVIERLIASAIAGGEPDPRHHQLASLIVDVWLSSLIAWVRHRTSAEDLAKRLERSVRLILGGEIAAAKSQTPESIP
;
A
#
# COMPACT_ATOMS: atom_id res chain seq x y z
N MET A 1 -20.56 -10.72 4.79
CA MET A 1 -20.66 -9.68 5.84
C MET A 1 -21.77 -8.68 5.52
N LYS A 2 -22.77 -8.56 6.40
CA LYS A 2 -23.86 -7.55 6.37
C LYS A 2 -23.56 -6.45 7.40
N MET A 3 -24.05 -5.21 7.20
CA MET A 3 -23.82 -4.10 8.15
C MET A 3 -24.30 -4.42 9.57
N ARG A 4 -25.44 -5.11 9.69
CA ARG A 4 -25.95 -5.57 10.99
C ARG A 4 -24.97 -6.51 11.69
N THR A 5 -24.41 -7.49 10.97
CA THR A 5 -23.39 -8.40 11.51
C THR A 5 -22.14 -7.64 12.00
N VAL A 6 -21.69 -6.62 11.27
CA VAL A 6 -20.56 -5.77 11.70
C VAL A 6 -20.89 -5.08 13.02
N ALA A 7 -22.10 -4.53 13.15
CA ALA A 7 -22.54 -3.81 14.34
C ALA A 7 -22.66 -4.75 15.55
N ASP A 8 -23.24 -5.94 15.33
CA ASP A 8 -23.37 -6.99 16.35
C ASP A 8 -21.98 -7.44 16.83
N ASP A 9 -21.05 -7.74 15.91
CA ASP A 9 -19.67 -8.15 16.22
C ASP A 9 -18.88 -7.04 16.94
N ALA A 10 -19.15 -5.77 16.62
CA ALA A 10 -18.51 -4.62 17.25
C ALA A 10 -19.19 -4.17 18.56
N GLY A 11 -20.30 -4.79 18.94
CA GLY A 11 -21.05 -4.44 20.15
C GLY A 11 -21.69 -3.05 20.11
N ILE A 12 -22.03 -2.54 18.92
CA ILE A 12 -22.64 -1.21 18.75
C ILE A 12 -24.00 -1.28 18.05
N ALA A 13 -24.84 -0.26 18.24
CA ALA A 13 -26.07 -0.14 17.49
C ALA A 13 -25.79 0.08 15.98
N VAL A 14 -26.58 -0.54 15.12
CA VAL A 14 -26.44 -0.40 13.66
C VAL A 14 -26.61 1.06 13.19
N GLY A 15 -27.45 1.84 13.87
CA GLY A 15 -27.61 3.28 13.60
C GLY A 15 -26.33 4.07 13.88
N THR A 16 -25.60 3.71 14.94
CA THR A 16 -24.27 4.27 15.25
C THR A 16 -23.29 3.91 14.14
N LEU A 17 -23.29 2.66 13.67
CA LEU A 17 -22.42 2.24 12.56
C LEU A 17 -22.71 3.04 11.28
N TYR A 18 -23.98 3.22 10.89
CA TYR A 18 -24.36 4.00 9.71
C TYR A 18 -23.97 5.49 9.82
N ARG A 19 -23.92 6.05 11.03
CA ARG A 19 -23.47 7.42 11.26
C ARG A 19 -22.01 7.64 10.89
N TYR A 20 -21.15 6.65 11.14
CA TYR A 20 -19.71 6.71 10.85
C TYR A 20 -19.36 6.12 9.49
N PHE A 21 -20.06 5.08 9.08
CA PHE A 21 -19.80 4.34 7.85
C PHE A 21 -21.12 4.13 7.09
N PRO A 22 -21.45 5.06 6.17
CA PRO A 22 -22.73 5.02 5.44
C PRO A 22 -22.94 3.73 4.64
N THR A 23 -21.85 3.12 4.17
CA THR A 23 -21.89 1.86 3.41
C THR A 23 -20.90 0.86 3.95
N LYS A 24 -21.11 -0.43 3.60
CA LYS A 24 -20.15 -1.50 3.90
C LYS A 24 -18.77 -1.21 3.32
N LEU A 25 -18.70 -0.54 2.18
CA LEU A 25 -17.44 -0.16 1.56
C LEU A 25 -16.63 0.77 2.47
N HIS A 26 -17.27 1.75 3.10
CA HIS A 26 -16.62 2.64 4.08
C HIS A 26 -16.04 1.86 5.28
N VAL A 27 -16.76 0.86 5.79
CA VAL A 27 -16.23 -0.02 6.86
C VAL A 27 -14.98 -0.76 6.37
N LEU A 28 -15.04 -1.36 5.18
CA LEU A 28 -13.92 -2.14 4.65
C LEU A 28 -12.68 -1.27 4.42
N VAL A 29 -12.85 -0.06 3.89
CA VAL A 29 -11.75 0.88 3.68
C VAL A 29 -11.19 1.36 5.02
N ALA A 30 -12.02 1.66 6.02
CA ALA A 30 -11.55 2.05 7.34
C ALA A 30 -10.76 0.94 8.04
N VAL A 31 -11.22 -0.31 7.94
CA VAL A 31 -10.49 -1.48 8.46
C VAL A 31 -9.18 -1.66 7.70
N LEU A 32 -9.17 -1.53 6.38
CA LEU A 32 -7.95 -1.60 5.58
C LEU A 32 -6.94 -0.54 6.01
N THR A 33 -7.35 0.73 6.10
CA THR A 33 -6.50 1.84 6.53
C THR A 33 -5.88 1.53 7.89
N ARG A 34 -6.67 1.09 8.86
CA ARG A 34 -6.18 0.70 10.20
C ARG A 34 -5.18 -0.46 10.15
N GLU A 35 -5.39 -1.45 9.29
CA GLU A 35 -4.47 -2.59 9.15
C GLU A 35 -3.15 -2.17 8.49
N LEU A 36 -3.18 -1.24 7.52
CA LEU A 36 -1.98 -0.66 6.92
C LEU A 36 -1.21 0.22 7.91
N GLU A 37 -1.90 1.02 8.71
CA GLU A 37 -1.31 1.80 9.80
C GLU A 37 -0.66 0.89 10.84
N ARG A 38 -1.34 -0.20 11.23
CA ARG A 38 -0.80 -1.23 12.13
C ARG A 38 0.48 -1.82 11.57
N LEU A 39 0.49 -2.21 10.29
CA LEU A 39 1.69 -2.74 9.62
C LEU A 39 2.83 -1.72 9.62
N GLY A 40 2.54 -0.46 9.31
CA GLY A 40 3.52 0.63 9.36
C GLY A 40 4.13 0.80 10.76
N ALA A 41 3.34 0.59 11.82
CA ALA A 41 3.78 0.69 13.20
C ALA A 41 4.43 -0.59 13.77
N GLU A 42 4.43 -1.72 13.04
CA GLU A 42 4.99 -3.00 13.55
C GLU A 42 6.49 -2.91 13.87
N ARG A 43 7.22 -2.07 13.14
CA ARG A 43 8.65 -1.83 13.32
C ARG A 43 9.06 -0.56 12.58
N ASP A 44 10.26 -0.09 12.89
CA ASP A 44 10.89 0.95 12.08
C ASP A 44 11.36 0.37 10.74
N TRP A 45 10.61 0.68 9.68
CA TRP A 45 10.89 0.22 8.32
C TRP A 45 12.12 0.90 7.69
N THR A 46 12.51 2.06 8.22
CA THR A 46 13.60 2.90 7.70
C THR A 46 14.99 2.28 7.94
N VAL A 47 15.09 1.36 8.89
CA VAL A 47 16.35 0.69 9.28
C VAL A 47 16.34 -0.82 9.00
N THR A 48 15.36 -1.33 8.26
CA THR A 48 15.23 -2.79 8.02
C THR A 48 16.30 -3.37 7.09
N ALA A 49 17.03 -2.53 6.36
CA ALA A 49 18.12 -2.91 5.46
C ALA A 49 18.94 -1.66 5.05
N ASP A 50 20.17 -1.90 4.57
CA ASP A 50 21.10 -0.84 4.20
C ASP A 50 20.69 -0.07 2.93
N SER A 51 20.02 -0.75 1.98
CA SER A 51 19.61 -0.13 0.72
C SER A 51 18.10 0.17 0.65
N PRO A 52 17.70 1.29 0.02
CA PRO A 52 16.29 1.62 -0.22
C PRO A 52 15.50 0.48 -0.88
N GLN A 53 16.13 -0.21 -1.85
CA GLN A 53 15.52 -1.32 -2.57
C GLN A 53 15.17 -2.47 -1.63
N MET A 54 16.07 -2.81 -0.70
CA MET A 54 15.86 -3.90 0.25
C MET A 54 14.81 -3.53 1.30
N ARG A 55 14.79 -2.28 1.78
CA ARG A 55 13.75 -1.80 2.70
C ARG A 55 12.35 -1.87 2.08
N VAL A 56 12.20 -1.41 0.83
CA VAL A 56 10.94 -1.53 0.08
C VAL A 56 10.57 -3.00 -0.17
N ALA A 57 11.55 -3.85 -0.49
CA ALA A 57 11.32 -5.28 -0.64
C ALA A 57 10.81 -5.92 0.68
N HIS A 58 11.32 -5.51 1.83
CA HIS A 58 10.85 -5.95 3.14
C HIS A 58 9.40 -5.53 3.41
N VAL A 59 9.04 -4.26 3.10
CA VAL A 59 7.64 -3.78 3.21
C VAL A 59 6.72 -4.62 2.32
N ASN A 60 7.10 -4.81 1.05
CA ASN A 60 6.34 -5.60 0.10
C ASN A 60 6.18 -7.06 0.53
N ALA A 61 7.24 -7.70 1.03
CA ALA A 61 7.18 -9.07 1.53
C ALA A 61 6.21 -9.21 2.72
N ARG A 62 6.22 -8.25 3.65
CA ARG A 62 5.32 -8.24 4.80
C ARG A 62 3.86 -8.05 4.40
N LEU A 63 3.59 -7.12 3.48
CA LEU A 63 2.26 -6.87 2.95
C LEU A 63 1.70 -8.09 2.21
N ARG A 64 2.52 -8.73 1.36
CA ARG A 64 2.16 -9.98 0.69
C ARG A 64 1.83 -11.09 1.69
N LYS A 65 2.62 -11.22 2.76
CA LYS A 65 2.36 -12.18 3.82
C LYS A 65 1.00 -11.92 4.51
N GLU A 66 0.68 -10.66 4.81
CA GLU A 66 -0.61 -10.29 5.44
C GLU A 66 -1.79 -10.69 4.55
N LEU A 67 -1.74 -10.33 3.26
CA LEU A 67 -2.82 -10.62 2.31
C LEU A 67 -2.99 -12.12 2.08
N ARG A 68 -1.89 -12.89 2.06
CA ARG A 68 -1.94 -14.35 1.93
C ARG A 68 -2.51 -15.03 3.18
N CYS A 69 -2.12 -14.58 4.37
CA CYS A 69 -2.60 -15.15 5.63
C CYS A 69 -4.06 -14.76 5.93
N ARG A 70 -4.58 -13.68 5.33
CA ARG A 70 -5.95 -13.19 5.52
C ARG A 70 -6.66 -13.01 4.17
N PRO A 71 -7.08 -14.10 3.48
CA PRO A 71 -7.71 -14.01 2.16
C PRO A 71 -8.96 -13.14 2.11
N ALA A 72 -9.75 -13.14 3.19
CA ALA A 72 -10.93 -12.28 3.31
C ALA A 72 -10.57 -10.78 3.34
N LEU A 73 -9.41 -10.42 3.91
CA LEU A 73 -8.88 -9.06 3.84
C LEU A 73 -8.46 -8.75 2.41
N ALA A 74 -7.71 -9.63 1.74
CA ALA A 74 -7.32 -9.42 0.34
C ALA A 74 -8.53 -9.22 -0.58
N GLU A 75 -9.57 -10.04 -0.43
CA GLU A 75 -10.81 -9.91 -1.20
C GLU A 75 -11.56 -8.61 -0.87
N ALA A 76 -11.60 -8.20 0.40
CA ALA A 76 -12.19 -6.95 0.82
C ALA A 76 -11.47 -5.73 0.23
N VAL A 77 -10.14 -5.73 0.30
CA VAL A 77 -9.29 -4.68 -0.27
C VAL A 77 -9.52 -4.56 -1.76
N THR A 78 -9.45 -5.66 -2.51
CA THR A 78 -9.61 -5.56 -3.95
C THR A 78 -11.02 -5.16 -4.35
N ARG A 79 -12.05 -5.65 -3.66
CA ARG A 79 -13.42 -5.14 -3.88
C ARG A 79 -13.50 -3.65 -3.57
N ALA A 80 -12.85 -3.19 -2.51
CA ALA A 80 -12.90 -1.78 -2.17
C ALA A 80 -12.28 -0.90 -3.27
N PHE A 81 -11.16 -1.31 -3.84
CA PHE A 81 -10.50 -0.58 -4.92
C PHE A 81 -11.22 -0.70 -6.28
N VAL A 82 -11.81 -1.85 -6.61
CA VAL A 82 -12.51 -2.05 -7.90
C VAL A 82 -13.87 -1.34 -7.92
N PHE A 83 -14.56 -1.29 -6.79
CA PHE A 83 -15.90 -0.70 -6.67
C PHE A 83 -15.89 0.71 -6.07
N ALA A 84 -14.72 1.30 -5.84
CA ALA A 84 -14.61 2.71 -5.50
C ALA A 84 -15.20 3.54 -6.64
N ASP A 85 -16.35 4.15 -6.38
CA ASP A 85 -16.92 5.20 -7.23
C ASP A 85 -16.55 6.57 -6.66
N GLY A 86 -16.99 7.64 -7.33
CA GLY A 86 -16.69 9.02 -6.91
C GLY A 86 -17.10 9.37 -5.47
N SER A 87 -18.04 8.62 -4.85
CA SER A 87 -18.47 8.84 -3.46
C SER A 87 -17.54 8.22 -2.42
N THR A 88 -16.69 7.27 -2.81
CA THR A 88 -15.74 6.57 -1.92
C THR A 88 -14.27 6.79 -2.27
N GLY A 89 -14.01 7.59 -3.31
CA GLY A 89 -12.66 7.94 -3.74
C GLY A 89 -11.80 8.51 -2.61
N SER A 90 -12.33 9.41 -1.78
CA SER A 90 -11.57 10.04 -0.69
C SER A 90 -11.01 9.06 0.34
N GLU A 91 -11.79 8.02 0.67
CA GLU A 91 -11.38 7.04 1.68
C GLU A 91 -10.36 6.05 1.11
N VAL A 92 -10.53 5.68 -0.16
CA VAL A 92 -9.58 4.82 -0.87
C VAL A 92 -8.26 5.56 -1.06
N ASP A 93 -8.30 6.85 -1.40
CA ASP A 93 -7.13 7.72 -1.46
C ASP A 93 -6.43 7.82 -0.10
N ARG A 94 -7.18 7.86 1.00
CA ARG A 94 -6.60 7.84 2.35
C ARG A 94 -5.86 6.53 2.62
N ALA A 95 -6.44 5.38 2.28
CA ALA A 95 -5.77 4.10 2.43
C ALA A 95 -4.50 4.02 1.56
N ALA A 96 -4.56 4.50 0.31
CA ALA A 96 -3.41 4.58 -0.58
C ALA A 96 -2.30 5.49 -0.02
N LYS A 97 -2.65 6.64 0.57
CA LYS A 97 -1.69 7.55 1.21
C LYS A 97 -0.97 6.94 2.41
N VAL A 98 -1.62 6.06 3.18
CA VAL A 98 -0.94 5.36 4.29
C VAL A 98 0.19 4.48 3.75
N ILE A 99 -0.07 3.70 2.72
CA ILE A 99 0.95 2.82 2.15
C ILE A 99 2.02 3.60 1.37
N GLU A 100 1.64 4.68 0.71
CA GLU A 100 2.58 5.60 0.05
C GLU A 100 3.57 6.19 1.06
N ARG A 101 3.10 6.73 2.19
CA ARG A 101 3.97 7.27 3.25
C ARG A 101 4.92 6.23 3.82
N LEU A 102 4.42 5.00 4.03
CA LEU A 102 5.23 3.89 4.51
C LEU A 102 6.36 3.56 3.52
N ILE A 103 6.03 3.46 2.22
CA ILE A 103 7.01 3.19 1.17
C ILE A 103 7.98 4.36 1.02
N ALA A 104 7.51 5.62 1.06
CA ALA A 104 8.35 6.80 0.98
C ALA A 104 9.39 6.84 2.10
N SER A 105 8.96 6.58 3.34
CA SER A 105 9.86 6.47 4.51
C SER A 105 10.86 5.33 4.35
N ALA A 106 10.42 4.18 3.82
CA ALA A 106 11.31 3.05 3.55
C ALA A 106 12.32 3.36 2.43
N ILE A 107 11.97 4.15 1.42
CA ILE A 107 12.94 4.60 0.41
C ILE A 107 13.94 5.55 1.07
N ALA A 108 13.46 6.56 1.79
CA ALA A 108 14.29 7.60 2.40
C ALA A 108 15.27 7.04 3.45
N GLY A 109 14.86 6.04 4.24
CA GLY A 109 15.63 5.63 5.42
C GLY A 109 15.54 6.65 6.55
N GLY A 110 14.44 7.40 6.63
CA GLY A 110 14.21 8.50 7.56
C GLY A 110 13.02 9.34 7.10
N GLU A 111 13.08 10.65 7.31
CA GLU A 111 12.04 11.59 6.85
C GLU A 111 12.04 11.70 5.32
N PRO A 112 10.92 11.40 4.63
CA PRO A 112 10.85 11.44 3.18
C PRO A 112 10.72 12.87 2.63
N ASP A 113 11.45 13.15 1.54
CA ASP A 113 11.28 14.37 0.74
C ASP A 113 10.21 14.21 -0.37
N PRO A 114 9.84 15.27 -1.11
CA PRO A 114 8.85 15.17 -2.19
C PRO A 114 9.18 14.16 -3.29
N ARG A 115 10.47 13.89 -3.57
CA ARG A 115 10.87 12.88 -4.57
C ARG A 115 10.58 11.47 -4.05
N HIS A 116 10.84 11.21 -2.77
CA HIS A 116 10.50 9.92 -2.15
C HIS A 116 9.00 9.62 -2.26
N HIS A 117 8.16 10.64 -2.07
CA HIS A 117 6.71 10.53 -2.26
C HIS A 117 6.33 10.22 -3.72
N GLN A 118 6.95 10.88 -4.70
CA GLN A 118 6.71 10.60 -6.12
C GLN A 118 7.09 9.16 -6.48
N LEU A 119 8.26 8.69 -6.04
CA LEU A 119 8.70 7.32 -6.26
C LEU A 119 7.78 6.31 -5.57
N ALA A 120 7.35 6.61 -4.34
CA ALA A 120 6.42 5.77 -3.60
C ALA A 120 5.06 5.67 -4.30
N SER A 121 4.52 6.78 -4.79
CA SER A 121 3.25 6.80 -5.54
C SER A 121 3.30 5.87 -6.75
N LEU A 122 4.38 5.92 -7.54
CA LEU A 122 4.54 5.04 -8.70
C LEU A 122 4.59 3.55 -8.30
N ILE A 123 5.24 3.23 -7.17
CA ILE A 123 5.29 1.87 -6.64
C ILE A 123 3.89 1.43 -6.18
N VAL A 124 3.13 2.30 -5.52
CA VAL A 124 1.75 2.04 -5.09
C VAL A 124 0.84 1.81 -6.29
N ASP A 125 0.96 2.60 -7.36
CA ASP A 125 0.18 2.44 -8.59
C ASP A 125 0.45 1.08 -9.26
N VAL A 126 1.72 0.70 -9.36
CA VAL A 126 2.12 -0.63 -9.87
C VAL A 126 1.56 -1.74 -8.99
N TRP A 127 1.61 -1.58 -7.66
CA TRP A 127 1.09 -2.55 -6.71
C TRP A 127 -0.44 -2.71 -6.82
N LEU A 128 -1.17 -1.61 -6.97
CA LEU A 128 -2.61 -1.60 -7.12
C LEU A 128 -3.05 -2.22 -8.45
N SER A 129 -2.43 -1.81 -9.56
CA SER A 129 -2.64 -2.41 -10.89
C SER A 129 -2.41 -3.92 -10.87
N SER A 130 -1.39 -4.33 -10.12
CA SER A 130 -1.06 -5.72 -9.87
C SER A 130 -2.19 -6.43 -9.09
N LEU A 131 -2.61 -5.90 -7.95
CA LEU A 131 -3.67 -6.50 -7.13
C LEU A 131 -4.98 -6.70 -7.92
N ILE A 132 -5.36 -5.73 -8.76
CA ILE A 132 -6.54 -5.81 -9.63
C ILE A 132 -6.42 -6.96 -10.65
N ALA A 133 -5.24 -7.15 -11.26
CA ALA A 133 -5.00 -8.21 -12.23
C ALA A 133 -5.13 -9.62 -11.61
N TRP A 134 -4.64 -9.78 -10.37
CA TRP A 134 -4.71 -11.03 -9.62
C TRP A 134 -6.16 -11.43 -9.29
N VAL A 135 -6.98 -10.50 -8.80
CA VAL A 135 -8.39 -10.81 -8.47
C VAL A 135 -9.24 -11.10 -9.69
N ARG A 136 -8.88 -10.57 -10.85
CA ARG A 136 -9.54 -10.93 -12.12
C ARG A 136 -9.10 -12.30 -12.66
N HIS A 137 -8.38 -13.10 -11.87
CA HIS A 137 -7.80 -14.40 -12.24
C HIS A 137 -6.92 -14.36 -13.50
N ARG A 138 -6.36 -13.19 -13.85
CA ARG A 138 -5.56 -13.03 -15.07
C ARG A 138 -4.07 -13.32 -14.85
N THR A 139 -3.63 -13.54 -13.60
CA THR A 139 -2.22 -13.74 -13.27
C THR A 139 -2.06 -14.42 -11.92
N SER A 140 -0.99 -15.20 -11.75
CA SER A 140 -0.67 -15.80 -10.45
C SER A 140 -0.13 -14.75 -9.45
N ALA A 141 -0.24 -15.03 -8.16
CA ALA A 141 0.35 -14.17 -7.12
C ALA A 141 1.90 -14.09 -7.23
N GLU A 142 2.53 -15.10 -7.82
CA GLU A 142 3.97 -15.17 -7.99
C GLU A 142 4.45 -14.27 -9.13
N ASP A 143 3.74 -14.28 -10.27
CA ASP A 143 4.01 -13.36 -11.39
C ASP A 143 3.88 -11.91 -10.96
N LEU A 144 2.95 -11.67 -10.03
CA LEU A 144 2.72 -10.37 -9.43
C LEU A 144 3.91 -9.86 -8.63
N ALA A 145 4.43 -10.72 -7.75
CA ALA A 145 5.59 -10.42 -6.94
C ALA A 145 6.81 -10.12 -7.82
N LYS A 146 7.03 -10.93 -8.86
CA LYS A 146 8.10 -10.73 -9.84
C LYS A 146 7.94 -9.42 -10.62
N ARG A 147 6.71 -9.01 -10.96
CA ARG A 147 6.46 -7.74 -11.64
C ARG A 147 6.77 -6.55 -10.73
N LEU A 148 6.26 -6.58 -9.50
CA LEU A 148 6.50 -5.55 -8.51
C LEU A 148 7.99 -5.37 -8.20
N GLU A 149 8.71 -6.48 -7.96
CA GLU A 149 10.14 -6.43 -7.66
C GLU A 149 10.98 -5.88 -8.82
N ARG A 150 10.61 -6.23 -10.07
CA ARG A 150 11.24 -5.64 -11.25
C ARG A 150 10.95 -4.14 -11.37
N SER A 151 9.70 -3.72 -11.18
CA SER A 151 9.35 -2.30 -11.23
C SER A 151 10.06 -1.49 -10.16
N VAL A 152 10.09 -1.96 -8.91
CA VAL A 152 10.84 -1.29 -7.82
C VAL A 152 12.32 -1.17 -8.17
N ARG A 153 12.93 -2.24 -8.71
CA ARG A 153 14.34 -2.22 -9.13
C ARG A 153 14.60 -1.21 -10.25
N LEU A 154 13.72 -1.13 -11.23
CA LEU A 154 13.87 -0.21 -12.37
C LEU A 154 13.63 1.25 -11.95
N ILE A 155 12.60 1.51 -11.16
CA ILE A 155 12.26 2.85 -10.66
C ILE A 155 13.40 3.38 -9.79
N LEU A 156 13.84 2.61 -8.79
CA LEU A 156 14.91 3.04 -7.88
C LEU A 156 16.30 2.97 -8.52
N GLY A 157 16.53 2.03 -9.44
CA GLY A 157 17.79 1.91 -10.17
C GLY A 157 17.99 3.04 -11.19
N GLY A 158 16.91 3.47 -11.85
CA GLY A 158 16.90 4.65 -12.72
C GLY A 158 17.22 5.93 -11.94
N GLU A 159 16.70 6.07 -10.71
CA GLU A 159 16.99 7.23 -9.87
C GLU A 159 18.46 7.29 -9.44
N ILE A 160 19.06 6.17 -9.02
CA ILE A 160 20.48 6.11 -8.67
C ILE A 160 21.35 6.51 -9.87
N ALA A 161 20.99 6.06 -11.07
CA ALA A 161 21.70 6.45 -12.29
C ALA A 161 21.56 7.95 -12.59
N ALA A 162 20.35 8.51 -12.45
CA ALA A 162 20.07 9.94 -12.64
C ALA A 162 20.83 10.84 -11.64
N ALA A 163 20.90 10.43 -10.37
CA ALA A 163 21.64 11.15 -9.32
C ALA A 163 23.15 11.15 -9.59
N LYS A 164 23.71 10.01 -10.04
CA LYS A 164 25.14 9.92 -10.41
C LYS A 164 25.49 10.80 -11.62
N SER A 165 24.59 10.94 -12.59
CA SER A 165 24.79 11.85 -13.74
C SER A 165 24.67 13.34 -13.41
N GLN A 166 24.12 13.72 -12.25
CA GLN A 166 23.96 15.12 -11.83
C GLN A 166 25.09 15.63 -10.93
N THR A 167 26.08 14.78 -10.60
CA THR A 167 27.26 15.19 -9.82
C THR A 167 28.45 15.35 -10.78
N PRO A 168 28.64 16.50 -11.45
CA PRO A 168 29.84 16.70 -12.25
C PRO A 168 31.04 16.77 -11.31
N GLU A 169 31.99 15.88 -11.57
CA GLU A 169 33.35 15.84 -11.06
C GLU A 169 33.95 17.25 -11.09
N SER A 170 33.86 17.94 -9.96
CA SER A 170 34.59 19.19 -9.72
C SER A 170 35.96 18.76 -9.24
N ILE A 171 36.87 18.56 -10.19
CA ILE A 171 38.30 18.42 -9.90
C ILE A 171 38.95 19.80 -10.15
N PRO A 172 39.79 20.25 -9.20
CA PRO A 172 40.47 21.56 -9.24
C PRO A 172 41.50 21.69 -10.37
#